data_AF-A0A538DUX3-F1
#
_entry.id   AF-A0A538DUX3-F1
#
_cell.length_a   1.000
_cell.length_b   1.000
_cell.length_c   1.000
_cell.angle_alpha   90.00
_cell.angle_beta   90.00
_cell.angle_gamma   90.00
#
_symmetry.space_group_name_H-M   'P 1'
#
loop_
_entity.id
_entity.type
_entity.pdbx_description
1 polymer ?
#
loop_
_entity_poly.entity_id
_entity_poly.type
_entity_poly.pdbx_seq_one_letter_code
_entity_poly.pdbx_strand_id
1 'polypeptide(L)' 'ATRAEPGNLWFDWSRNVDDPAEFVLVEAFHDDGAAAHVNSEHFKRAIQTIPQALAETPHIINTSIEGATDWSRMSELTVD' A
#
# COMPACT_ATOMS: atom_id res chain seq x y z
N ALA A 1 6.49 10.56 0.71
CA ALA A 1 6.45 10.58 2.19
C ALA A 1 6.51 9.16 2.70
N THR A 2 5.51 8.33 2.38
CA THR A 2 5.46 6.93 2.82
C THR A 2 6.64 6.07 2.39
N ARG A 3 7.07 6.15 1.12
CA ARG A 3 8.29 5.47 0.64
C ARG A 3 9.61 5.87 1.32
N ALA A 4 9.60 6.96 2.10
CA ALA A 4 10.77 7.40 2.88
C ALA A 4 10.67 7.02 4.36
N GLU A 5 9.59 6.36 4.78
CA GLU A 5 9.44 5.86 6.14
C GLU A 5 10.39 4.67 6.36
N PRO A 6 11.11 4.60 7.51
CA PRO A 6 12.08 3.53 7.77
C PRO A 6 11.50 2.12 7.69
N GLY A 7 10.20 1.95 7.94
CA GLY A 7 9.52 0.66 7.90
C GLY A 7 8.86 0.32 6.58
N ASN A 8 8.89 1.21 5.56
CA ASN A 8 8.24 0.95 4.28
C ASN A 8 9.07 -0.01 3.43
N LEU A 9 8.43 -1.10 2.98
CA LEU A 9 9.01 -2.03 2.00
C LEU A 9 8.65 -1.58 0.58
N TRP A 10 7.37 -1.33 0.34
CA TRP A 10 6.84 -0.74 -0.89
C TRP A 10 5.55 0.04 -0.62
N PHE A 11 5.20 0.93 -1.54
CA PHE A 11 3.99 1.74 -1.49
C PHE A 11 3.64 2.16 -2.91
N ASP A 12 2.97 1.27 -3.63
CA ASP A 12 2.84 1.34 -5.09
C ASP A 12 1.40 1.59 -5.52
N TRP A 13 1.26 2.65 -6.30
CA TRP A 13 0.01 3.03 -6.92
C TRP A 13 -0.06 2.48 -8.33
N SER A 14 -1.16 1.81 -8.62
CA SER A 14 -1.54 1.37 -9.95
C SER A 14 -2.87 2.01 -10.33
N ARG A 15 -3.09 2.24 -11.63
CA ARG A 15 -4.36 2.68 -12.19
C ARG A 15 -4.98 1.50 -12.94
N ASN A 16 -6.26 1.24 -12.74
CA ASN A 16 -6.95 0.19 -13.46
C ASN A 16 -6.96 0.53 -14.98
N VAL A 17 -6.78 -0.49 -15.82
CA VAL A 17 -6.72 -0.37 -17.28
C VAL A 17 -8.11 -0.31 -17.93
N ASP A 18 -9.12 -0.89 -17.29
CA ASP A 18 -10.52 -0.92 -17.71
C ASP A 18 -11.31 0.28 -17.16
N ASP A 19 -11.09 0.65 -15.90
CA ASP A 19 -11.65 1.86 -15.27
C ASP A 19 -10.55 2.87 -14.91
N PRO A 20 -10.36 3.93 -15.72
CA PRO A 20 -9.38 4.96 -15.44
C PRO A 20 -9.67 5.77 -14.15
N ALA A 21 -10.85 5.68 -13.54
CA ALA A 21 -11.12 6.33 -12.26
C ALA A 21 -10.68 5.47 -11.05
N GLU A 22 -10.40 4.19 -11.25
CA GLU A 22 -10.00 3.28 -10.17
C GLU A 22 -8.48 3.23 -10.00
N PHE A 23 -8.05 3.34 -8.74
CA PHE A 23 -6.66 3.26 -8.32
C PHE A 23 -6.50 2.19 -7.26
N VAL A 24 -5.45 1.39 -7.38
CA VAL A 24 -5.09 0.35 -6.41
C VAL A 24 -3.77 0.75 -5.75
N LEU A 25 -3.77 0.75 -4.43
CA LEU A 25 -2.57 0.91 -3.62
C LEU A 25 -2.16 -0.45 -3.07
N VAL A 26 -0.94 -0.89 -3.38
CA VAL A 26 -0.29 -2.04 -2.76
C VAL A 26 0.78 -1.50 -1.83
N GLU A 27 0.64 -1.75 -0.54
CA GLU A 27 1.58 -1.30 0.49
C GLU A 27 2.05 -2.46 1.35
N ALA A 28 3.30 -2.40 1.79
CA ALA A 28 3.80 -3.27 2.83
C ALA A 28 4.83 -2.55 3.69
N PHE A 29 4.85 -2.96 4.96
CA PHE A 29 5.72 -2.43 5.97
C PHE A 29 6.31 -3.58 6.78
N HIS A 30 7.49 -3.39 7.35
CA HIS A 30 7.96 -4.22 8.46
C HIS A 30 7.01 -4.11 9.66
N ASP A 31 7.07 -5.07 10.60
CA ASP A 31 6.08 -5.27 11.68
C ASP A 31 5.69 -3.99 12.45
N ASP A 32 6.64 -3.09 12.71
CA ASP A 32 6.38 -1.81 13.42
C ASP A 32 6.09 -0.62 12.49
N GLY A 33 6.27 -0.77 11.17
CA GLY A 33 6.16 0.30 10.19
C GLY A 33 4.72 0.76 9.96
N ALA A 34 3.74 -0.15 9.98
CA ALA A 34 2.33 0.19 9.75
C ALA A 34 1.79 1.15 10.84
N ALA A 35 2.17 0.94 12.11
CA ALA A 35 1.75 1.82 13.20
C ALA A 35 2.37 3.21 13.08
N ALA A 36 3.65 3.30 12.68
CA ALA A 36 4.30 4.58 12.43
C ALA A 36 3.64 5.33 11.25
N HIS A 37 3.28 4.59 10.19
CA HIS A 37 2.63 5.13 9.01
C HIS A 37 1.30 5.83 9.33
N VAL A 38 0.36 5.13 9.98
CA VAL A 38 -0.99 5.67 10.27
C VAL A 38 -0.99 6.84 11.26
N ASN A 39 0.06 6.95 12.08
CA ASN A 39 0.24 8.05 13.03
C ASN A 39 1.01 9.24 12.45
N SER A 40 1.53 9.13 11.22
CA SER A 40 2.33 10.17 10.58
C SER A 40 1.50 11.40 10.20
N GLU A 41 2.16 12.56 10.12
CA GLU A 41 1.49 13.81 9.72
C GLU A 41 0.97 13.77 8.29
N HIS A 42 1.69 13.13 7.37
CA HIS A 42 1.26 13.05 5.98
C HIS A 42 0.08 12.09 5.79
N PHE A 43 -0.03 11.03 6.59
CA PHE A 43 -1.21 10.18 6.61
C PHE A 43 -2.44 10.93 7.13
N LYS A 44 -2.31 11.62 8.29
CA LYS A 44 -3.41 12.44 8.84
C LYS A 44 -3.89 13.50 7.84
N ARG A 45 -2.96 14.15 7.14
CA ARG A 45 -3.28 15.10 6.07
C ARG A 45 -4.01 14.41 4.91
N ALA A 46 -3.54 13.24 4.47
CA ALA A 46 -4.18 12.47 3.41
C ALA A 46 -5.63 12.11 3.76
N ILE A 47 -5.89 11.64 4.99
CA ILE A 47 -7.25 11.33 5.48
C ILE A 47 -8.18 12.55 5.46
N GLN A 48 -7.65 13.75 5.68
CA GLN A 48 -8.44 14.99 5.60
C GLN A 48 -8.70 15.44 4.16
N THR A 49 -7.77 15.18 3.23
CA THR A 49 -7.82 15.74 1.87
C THR A 49 -8.31 14.80 0.79
N ILE A 50 -8.12 13.49 0.93
CA ILE A 50 -8.49 12.50 -0.08
C ILE A 50 -10.01 12.32 -0.23
N PRO A 51 -10.85 12.37 0.83
CA PRO A 51 -12.28 12.08 0.69
C PRO A 51 -13.02 12.89 -0.38
N GLN A 52 -12.62 14.13 -0.63
CA GLN A 52 -13.24 14.97 -1.68
C GLN A 52 -13.01 14.46 -3.12
N ALA A 53 -12.03 13.58 -3.31
CA ALA A 53 -11.69 12.98 -4.60
C ALA A 53 -12.27 11.57 -4.77
N LEU A 54 -12.93 11.03 -3.75
CA LEU A 54 -13.44 9.66 -3.75
C LEU A 54 -14.91 9.62 -4.20
N ALA A 55 -15.21 8.71 -5.12
CA ALA A 55 -16.60 8.39 -5.48
C ALA A 55 -17.31 7.56 -4.39
N GLU A 56 -16.55 6.76 -3.64
CA GLU A 56 -17.01 5.95 -2.52
C GLU A 56 -15.85 5.63 -1.54
N THR A 57 -16.16 5.04 -0.39
CA THR A 57 -15.14 4.58 0.57
C THR A 57 -14.33 3.43 -0.04
N PRO A 58 -12.98 3.49 -0.07
CA PRO A 58 -12.16 2.45 -0.67
C PRO A 58 -12.29 1.11 0.04
N HIS A 59 -12.23 0.02 -0.72
CA HIS A 59 -12.11 -1.33 -0.19
C HIS A 59 -10.68 -1.60 0.30
N ILE A 60 -10.53 -2.37 1.38
CA ILE A 60 -9.22 -2.72 1.94
C ILE A 60 -9.18 -4.16 2.43
N ILE A 61 -8.07 -4.84 2.13
CA ILE A 61 -7.64 -6.06 2.82
C ILE A 61 -6.30 -5.72 3.47
N ASN A 62 -6.20 -5.92 4.78
CA ASN A 62 -4.97 -5.74 5.55
C ASN A 62 -4.67 -7.03 6.31
N THR A 63 -3.43 -7.52 6.22
CA THR A 63 -3.01 -8.74 6.89
C THR A 63 -1.52 -8.71 7.19
N SER A 64 -1.11 -9.47 8.21
CA SER A 64 0.30 -9.70 8.54
C SER A 64 0.74 -11.03 7.93
N ILE A 65 1.89 -11.04 7.25
CA ILE A 65 2.48 -12.25 6.67
C ILE A 65 3.77 -12.54 7.44
N GLU A 66 3.74 -13.53 8.31
CA GLU A 66 4.86 -13.87 9.19
C GLU A 66 6.14 -14.18 8.38
N GLY A 67 7.24 -13.48 8.71
CA GLY A 67 8.55 -13.68 8.10
C GLY A 67 8.70 -13.14 6.67
N ALA A 68 7.65 -12.60 6.04
CA ALA A 68 7.75 -12.01 4.72
C ALA A 68 8.42 -10.64 4.78
N THR A 69 9.48 -10.48 3.99
CA THR A 69 10.22 -9.21 3.85
C THR A 69 10.27 -8.72 2.41
N ASP A 70 9.84 -9.55 1.46
CA ASP A 70 9.79 -9.27 0.02
C ASP A 70 8.76 -10.19 -0.66
N TRP A 71 8.50 -9.97 -1.95
CA TRP A 71 7.70 -10.82 -2.79
C TRP A 71 8.31 -12.23 -2.91
N SER A 72 7.47 -13.25 -2.80
CA SER A 72 7.87 -14.62 -3.13
C SER A 72 7.92 -14.82 -4.64
N ARG A 73 8.88 -15.60 -5.12
CA ARG A 73 8.90 -16.03 -6.52
C ARG A 73 7.79 -17.04 -6.76
N MET A 74 7.09 -16.89 -7.89
CA MET A 74 6.14 -17.90 -8.35
C MET A 74 6.90 -19.18 -8.71
N SER A 75 6.44 -20.31 -8.18
CA SER A 75 7.09 -21.61 -8.41
C SER A 75 6.70 -22.24 -9.75
N GLU A 76 5.53 -21.85 -10.27
CA GLU A 76 4.88 -22.39 -11.45
C GLU A 76 5.49 -21.86 -12.76
N LEU A 77 6.24 -20.75 -12.71
CA LEU A 77 6.86 -20.10 -13.86
C LEU A 77 8.33 -19.80 -13.54
N THR A 78 9.24 -20.49 -14.24
CA THR A 78 10.69 -20.27 -14.15
C THR A 78 11.22 -19.87 -15.53
N VAL A 79 12.21 -18.97 -15.55
CA VAL A 79 12.94 -18.55 -16.76
C VAL A 79 14.42 -18.86 -16.52
N ASP A 80 15.03 -19.62 -17.45
CA ASP A 80 16.45 -20.00 -17.46
C ASP A 80 17.20 -19.34 -18.63
#